data_AF-A0A7J3X827-F1
#
_entry.id   AF-A0A7J3X827-F1
#
_cell.length_a   1.000
_cell.length_b   1.000
_cell.length_c   1.000
_cell.angle_alpha   90.00
_cell.angle_beta   90.00
_cell.angle_gamma   90.00
#
_symmetry.space_group_name_H-M   'P 1'
#
loop_
_entity.id
_entity.type
_entity.pdbx_description
1 polymer ?
#
loop_
_entity_poly.entity_id
_entity_poly.type
_entity_poly.pdbx_seq_one_letter_code
_entity_poly.pdbx_strand_id
1 'polypeptide(L)'
;MREVVRLLAWVERVGEREVSLTELSRNARKAREILELLEKHDLVRVRRKGKVYLISLNERGLELLTLLRRAEELLRGAGAAPAVSRPPVQPAQQSLPSFASDNPWLAILAERGKARVGV
;
A
#
# COMPACT_ATOMS: atom_id res chain seq x y z
N MET A 1 23.88 9.95 -2.35
CA MET A 1 22.93 9.94 -1.21
C MET A 1 21.47 10.06 -1.64
N ARG A 2 21.06 11.07 -2.43
CA ARG A 2 19.67 11.20 -2.92
C ARG A 2 19.14 9.97 -3.67
N GLU A 3 19.98 9.34 -4.48
CA GLU A 3 19.60 8.14 -5.25
C GLU A 3 19.32 6.93 -4.35
N VAL A 4 20.13 6.74 -3.30
CA VAL A 4 19.94 5.68 -2.30
C VAL A 4 18.62 5.89 -1.54
N VAL A 5 18.36 7.11 -1.05
CA VAL A 5 17.09 7.43 -0.37
C VAL A 5 15.89 7.17 -1.28
N ARG A 6 16.00 7.56 -2.56
CA ARG A 6 14.97 7.28 -3.56
C ARG A 6 14.76 5.78 -3.72
N LEU A 7 15.83 5.00 -3.83
CA LEU A 7 15.78 3.54 -3.98
C LEU A 7 15.10 2.88 -2.76
N LEU A 8 15.48 3.27 -1.54
CA LEU A 8 14.89 2.78 -0.30
C LEU A 8 13.38 3.03 -0.23
N ALA A 9 12.92 4.22 -0.63
CA ALA A 9 11.50 4.54 -0.68
C ALA A 9 10.73 3.66 -1.69
N TRP A 10 11.35 3.28 -2.80
CA TRP A 10 10.72 2.37 -3.77
C TRP A 10 10.67 0.93 -3.27
N VAL A 11 11.71 0.47 -2.57
CA VAL A 11 11.72 -0.85 -1.92
C VAL A 11 10.62 -0.93 -0.87
N GLU A 12 10.47 0.09 -0.03
CA GLU A 12 9.37 0.18 0.94
C GLU A 12 8.00 0.15 0.27
N ARG A 13 7.84 0.90 -0.84
CA ARG A 13 6.58 0.97 -1.59
C ARG A 13 6.19 -0.36 -2.24
N VAL A 14 7.15 -1.14 -2.73
CA VAL A 14 6.88 -2.50 -3.24
C VAL A 14 6.49 -3.41 -2.07
N GLY A 15 7.27 -3.35 -0.98
CA GLY A 15 7.04 -4.14 0.22
C GLY A 15 7.10 -5.65 -0.05
N GLU A 16 6.38 -6.43 0.75
CA GLU A 16 6.31 -7.90 0.64
C GLU A 16 5.33 -8.40 -0.42
N ARG A 17 4.75 -7.51 -1.23
CA ARG A 17 3.66 -7.82 -2.16
C ARG A 17 4.16 -7.86 -3.59
N GLU A 18 3.39 -8.52 -4.46
CA GLU A 18 3.56 -8.37 -5.90
C GLU A 18 2.86 -7.10 -6.36
N VAL A 19 3.57 -6.27 -7.10
CA VAL A 19 3.11 -4.94 -7.51
C VAL A 19 3.21 -4.81 -9.02
N SER A 20 2.16 -4.32 -9.66
CA SER A 20 2.18 -4.02 -11.09
C SER A 20 2.95 -2.74 -11.41
N LEU A 21 3.41 -2.59 -12.66
CA LEU A 21 4.02 -1.33 -13.13
C LEU A 21 3.17 -0.09 -12.82
N THR A 22 1.84 -0.21 -12.93
CA THR A 22 0.89 0.88 -12.67
C THR A 22 0.75 1.23 -11.20
N GLU A 23 0.88 0.25 -10.31
CA GLU A 23 0.86 0.47 -8.85
C GLU A 23 2.20 1.04 -8.36
N LEU A 24 3.31 0.67 -9.02
CA LEU A 24 4.61 1.28 -8.81
C LEU A 24 4.54 2.79 -9.14
N SER A 25 4.05 3.15 -10.33
CA SER A 25 3.76 4.55 -10.66
C SER A 25 2.69 4.68 -11.74
N ARG A 26 1.80 5.67 -11.58
CA ARG A 26 0.84 6.06 -12.62
C ARG A 26 1.54 6.58 -13.89
N ASN A 27 2.78 7.06 -13.76
CA ASN A 27 3.58 7.48 -14.91
C ASN A 27 4.40 6.29 -15.43
N ALA A 28 4.03 5.77 -16.59
CA ALA A 28 4.66 4.59 -17.19
C ALA A 28 6.17 4.76 -17.47
N ARG A 29 6.60 5.96 -17.89
CA ARG A 29 8.03 6.25 -18.11
C ARG A 29 8.79 6.19 -16.78
N LYS A 30 8.20 6.77 -15.72
CA LYS A 30 8.81 6.77 -14.40
C LYS A 30 8.85 5.37 -13.78
N ALA A 31 7.77 4.60 -13.94
CA ALA A 31 7.72 3.21 -13.47
C ALA A 31 8.83 2.36 -14.09
N ARG A 32 9.07 2.51 -15.40
CA ARG A 32 10.17 1.82 -16.09
C ARG A 32 11.55 2.26 -15.59
N GLU A 33 11.78 3.56 -15.46
CA GLU A 33 13.05 4.10 -14.92
C GLU A 33 13.34 3.54 -13.51
N ILE A 34 12.32 3.42 -12.66
CA ILE A 34 12.46 2.85 -11.31
C ILE A 34 12.71 1.35 -11.38
N LEU A 35 12.00 0.64 -12.26
CA LEU A 35 12.17 -0.80 -12.43
C LEU A 35 13.60 -1.13 -12.87
N GLU A 36 14.11 -0.44 -13.89
CA GLU A 36 15.48 -0.58 -14.36
C GLU A 36 16.49 -0.30 -13.24
N LEU A 37 16.21 0.68 -12.39
CA LEU A 37 17.07 1.01 -11.25
C LEU A 37 17.05 -0.10 -10.18
N LEU A 38 15.87 -0.65 -9.85
CA LEU A 38 15.76 -1.76 -8.89
C LEU A 38 16.38 -3.06 -9.43
N GLU A 39 16.24 -3.33 -10.73
CA GLU A 39 16.86 -4.47 -11.41
C GLU A 39 18.38 -4.33 -11.46
N LYS A 40 18.91 -3.13 -11.76
CA LYS A 40 20.35 -2.84 -11.77
C LYS A 40 21.01 -3.14 -10.41
N HIS A 41 20.27 -2.97 -9.33
CA HIS A 41 20.74 -3.25 -7.97
C HIS A 41 20.40 -4.66 -7.47
N ASP A 42 19.80 -5.51 -8.31
CA ASP A 42 19.38 -6.87 -7.98
C ASP A 42 18.52 -6.92 -6.72
N LEU A 43 17.45 -6.11 -6.69
CA LEU A 43 16.52 -6.02 -5.56
C LEU A 43 15.13 -6.59 -5.88
N VAL A 44 14.83 -6.85 -7.15
CA VAL A 44 13.50 -7.24 -7.62
C VAL A 44 13.57 -8.44 -8.55
N ARG A 45 12.49 -9.23 -8.56
CA ARG A 45 12.17 -10.22 -9.58
C ARG A 45 10.96 -9.73 -10.37
N VAL A 46 11.05 -9.82 -11.69
CA VAL A 46 9.96 -9.48 -12.60
C VAL A 46 9.38 -10.75 -13.19
N ARG A 47 8.07 -10.93 -13.01
CA ARG A 47 7.30 -12.01 -13.65
C ARG A 47 6.31 -11.41 -14.63
N ARG A 48 6.19 -12.02 -15.79
CA ARG A 48 5.18 -11.64 -16.77
C ARG A 48 3.99 -12.58 -16.67
N LYS A 49 2.82 -12.04 -16.30
CA LYS A 49 1.55 -12.78 -16.30
C LYS A 49 0.68 -12.22 -17.42
N GLY A 50 0.79 -12.83 -18.60
CA GLY A 50 0.13 -12.37 -19.82
C GLY A 50 0.64 -11.00 -20.30
N LYS A 51 -0.21 -9.98 -20.22
CA LYS A 51 0.13 -8.59 -20.60
C LYS A 51 0.60 -7.73 -19.41
N VAL A 52 0.56 -8.25 -18.19
CA VAL A 52 0.90 -7.51 -16.97
C VAL A 52 2.29 -7.93 -16.46
N TYR A 53 3.09 -6.95 -16.07
CA TYR A 53 4.36 -7.14 -15.36
C TYR A 53 4.08 -7.10 -13.86
N LEU A 54 4.40 -8.19 -13.17
CA LEU A 54 4.35 -8.33 -11.71
C LEU A 54 5.78 -8.21 -11.17
N ILE A 55 5.98 -7.26 -10.27
CA ILE A 55 7.27 -6.92 -9.68
C ILE A 55 7.20 -7.31 -8.21
N SER A 56 8.12 -8.13 -7.75
CA SER A 56 8.27 -8.48 -6.34
C SER A 56 9.71 -8.30 -5.89
N LEU A 57 9.93 -8.07 -4.59
CA LEU A 57 11.28 -8.05 -4.04
C LEU A 57 11.89 -9.46 -4.10
N ASN A 58 13.18 -9.52 -4.43
CA ASN A 58 13.96 -10.76 -4.28
C ASN A 58 14.47 -10.88 -2.83
N GLU A 59 15.27 -11.91 -2.55
CA GLU A 59 15.82 -12.14 -1.20
C GLU A 59 16.61 -10.93 -0.67
N ARG A 60 17.40 -10.27 -1.52
CA ARG A 60 18.17 -9.07 -1.15
C ARG A 60 17.29 -7.85 -0.92
N GLY A 61 16.25 -7.67 -1.75
CA GLY A 61 15.27 -6.61 -1.59
C GLY A 61 14.48 -6.75 -0.29
N LEU A 62 14.13 -7.98 0.08
CA LEU A 62 13.47 -8.30 1.36
C LEU A 62 14.39 -8.04 2.56
N GLU A 63 15.64 -8.46 2.48
CA GLU A 63 16.64 -8.16 3.52
C GLU A 63 16.80 -6.65 3.72
N LEU A 64 16.87 -5.89 2.62
CA LEU A 64 16.94 -4.43 2.67
C LEU A 64 15.69 -3.81 3.30
N LEU A 65 14.50 -4.35 3.00
CA LEU A 65 13.25 -3.94 3.63
C LEU A 65 13.28 -4.20 5.14
N THR A 66 13.81 -5.35 5.59
CA THR A 66 13.97 -5.66 7.02
C THR A 66 14.91 -4.67 7.70
N LEU A 67 16.04 -4.34 7.07
CA LEU A 67 16.98 -3.34 7.60
C LEU A 67 16.34 -1.95 7.67
N LEU A 68 15.55 -1.57 6.66
CA LEU A 68 14.78 -0.33 6.65
C LEU A 68 13.81 -0.25 7.82
N ARG A 69 13.02 -1.30 8.05
CA ARG A 69 12.09 -1.37 9.19
C ARG A 69 12.82 -1.28 10.52
N ARG A 70 13.94 -1.98 10.67
CA ARG A 70 14.77 -1.91 11.86
C ARG A 70 15.36 -0.52 12.08
N ALA A 71 15.80 0.15 11.01
CA ALA A 71 16.26 1.53 11.09
C ALA A 71 15.11 2.48 11.49
N GLU A 72 13.90 2.26 10.98
CA GLU A 72 12.71 3.02 11.38
C GLU A 72 12.39 2.80 12.86
N GLU A 73 12.43 1.57 13.37
CA GLU A 73 12.25 1.24 14.79
C GLU A 73 13.27 1.96 15.68
N LEU A 74 14.55 1.95 15.28
CA LEU A 74 15.62 2.66 16.00
C LEU A 74 15.37 4.18 16.03
N LEU A 75 14.93 4.75 14.91
CA LEU A 75 14.61 6.18 14.81
C LEU A 75 13.34 6.54 15.59
N ARG A 76 12.37 5.63 15.69
CA ARG A 76 11.15 5.80 16.49
C ARG A 76 11.43 5.75 17.99
N GLY A 77 12.56 5.18 18.40
CA GLY A 77 13.00 5.04 19.79
C GLY A 77 12.24 3.95 20.54
N ALA A 78 12.85 3.41 21.60
CA ALA A 78 12.32 2.31 22.44
C ALA A 78 10.99 2.61 23.17
N GLY A 79 10.32 3.73 22.89
CA GLY A 79 9.05 4.15 23.49
C GLY A 79 7.87 4.20 22.51
N ALA A 80 8.08 3.95 21.21
CA ALA A 80 6.98 3.88 20.27
C ALA A 80 6.32 2.50 20.35
N ALA A 81 5.29 2.41 21.20
CA ALA A 81 4.38 1.26 21.21
C ALA A 81 4.05 0.87 19.75
N PRO A 82 4.01 -0.43 19.42
CA PRO A 82 3.57 -0.86 18.10
C PRO A 82 2.25 -0.15 17.83
N ALA A 83 2.09 0.42 16.63
CA ALA A 83 0.81 0.95 16.20
C ALA A 83 -0.17 -0.23 16.24
N VAL A 84 -0.83 -0.40 17.38
CA VAL A 84 -1.91 -1.35 17.57
C VAL A 84 -2.84 -1.02 16.43
N SER A 85 -3.00 -1.98 15.51
CA SER A 85 -4.03 -1.93 14.49
C SER A 85 -5.31 -1.58 15.22
N ARG A 86 -5.71 -0.30 15.15
CA ARG A 86 -6.97 0.12 15.75
C ARG A 86 -7.99 -0.83 15.15
N PRO A 87 -8.72 -1.61 15.96
CA PRO A 87 -9.83 -2.37 15.43
C PRO A 87 -10.69 -1.38 14.63
N PRO A 88 -11.26 -1.79 13.48
CA PRO A 88 -12.09 -0.89 12.69
C PRO A 88 -13.06 -0.24 13.67
N VAL A 89 -13.02 1.09 13.74
CA VAL A 89 -13.97 1.85 14.56
C VAL A 89 -15.32 1.43 14.03
N GLN A 90 -15.98 0.51 14.73
CA GLN A 90 -17.37 0.22 14.48
C GLN A 90 -18.04 1.58 14.65
N PRO A 91 -18.65 2.15 13.60
CA PRO A 91 -19.37 3.38 13.77
C PRO A 91 -20.36 3.10 14.89
N ALA A 92 -20.23 3.83 16.01
CA ALA A 92 -21.23 3.80 17.04
C ALA A 92 -22.58 3.96 16.33
N GLN A 93 -23.53 3.07 16.62
CA GLN A 93 -24.90 3.15 16.10
C GLN A 93 -25.55 4.42 16.67
N GLN A 94 -25.10 5.57 16.20
CA GLN A 94 -25.76 6.83 16.39
C GLN A 94 -26.98 6.75 15.50
N SER A 95 -28.15 6.70 16.14
CA SER A 95 -29.41 6.82 15.45
C SER A 95 -29.39 8.09 14.60
N LEU A 96 -29.93 7.98 13.38
CA LEU A 96 -30.07 9.14 12.50
C LEU A 96 -30.85 10.23 13.25
N PRO A 97 -30.43 11.50 13.15
CA PRO A 97 -31.21 12.60 13.70
C PRO A 97 -32.58 12.65 13.02
N SER A 98 -33.61 13.11 13.75
CA SER A 98 -35.02 13.04 13.34
C SER A 98 -35.33 13.72 12.00
N PHE A 99 -34.55 14.71 11.58
CA PHE A 99 -34.71 15.36 10.28
C PHE A 99 -34.19 14.52 9.10
N ALA A 100 -33.34 13.53 9.38
CA ALA A 100 -32.69 12.71 8.36
C ALA A 100 -33.36 11.34 8.19
N SER A 101 -34.20 10.90 9.15
CA SER A 101 -34.85 9.58 9.08
C SER A 101 -35.77 9.42 7.86
N ASP A 102 -36.41 10.51 7.42
CA ASP A 102 -37.40 10.48 6.34
C ASP A 102 -36.83 10.83 4.96
N ASN A 103 -35.50 10.86 4.82
CA ASN A 103 -34.88 11.23 3.55
C ASN A 103 -34.85 10.04 2.56
N PRO A 104 -35.56 10.13 1.42
CA PRO A 104 -35.64 9.03 0.45
C PRO A 104 -34.28 8.69 -0.20
N TRP A 105 -33.34 9.64 -0.23
CA TRP A 105 -32.00 9.40 -0.77
C TRP A 105 -31.16 8.44 0.07
N LEU A 106 -31.41 8.35 1.38
CA LEU A 106 -30.66 7.44 2.25
C LEU A 106 -30.95 5.98 1.92
N ALA A 107 -32.19 5.64 1.59
CA ALA A 107 -32.56 4.30 1.15
C ALA A 107 -31.83 3.91 -0.15
N ILE A 108 -31.78 4.82 -1.12
CA ILE A 108 -31.09 4.60 -2.41
C ILE A 108 -29.58 4.40 -2.19
N LEU A 109 -28.96 5.19 -1.30
CA LEU A 109 -27.55 5.04 -0.96
C LEU A 109 -27.25 3.73 -0.23
N ALA A 110 -28.14 3.29 0.66
CA ALA A 110 -28.00 2.03 1.38
C ALA A 110 -28.05 0.81 0.45
N GLU A 111 -28.97 0.79 -0.52
CA GLU A 111 -29.03 -0.29 -1.52
C GLU A 111 -27.78 -0.35 -2.40
N ARG A 112 -27.33 0.82 -2.89
CA ARG A 112 -26.12 0.92 -3.71
C ARG A 112 -24.85 0.56 -2.94
N GLY A 113 -24.80 0.84 -1.64
CA GLY A 113 -23.69 0.47 -0.77
C GLY A 113 -23.57 -1.04 -0.59
N LYS A 114 -24.69 -1.74 -0.36
CA LYS A 114 -24.70 -3.21 -0.18
C LYS A 114 -24.21 -3.96 -1.41
N ALA A 115 -24.53 -3.48 -2.61
CA ALA A 115 -24.07 -4.08 -3.87
C ALA A 115 -22.53 -4.03 -4.07
N ARG A 116 -21.81 -3.17 -3.34
CA ARG A 116 -20.35 -3.03 -3.44
C ARG A 116 -19.57 -3.82 -2.39
N VAL A 117 -20.23 -4.32 -1.33
CA VAL A 117 -19.58 -5.01 -0.21
C VAL A 117 -19.76 -6.54 -0.30
N GLY A 118 -20.45 -7.04 -1.33
CA GLY A 118 -20.54 -8.48 -1.63
C GLY A 118 -19.37 -8.98 -2.48
N VAL A 119 -18.22 -9.22 -1.84
CA VAL A 119 -17.20 -10.22 -2.21
C VAL A 119 -16.76 -10.92 -0.94
#